data_AF-A0A923YAM3-F1
#
_entry.id   AF-A0A923YAM3-F1
#
_cell.length_a   1.000
_cell.length_b   1.000
_cell.length_c   1.000
_cell.angle_alpha   90.00
_cell.angle_beta   90.00
_cell.angle_gamma   90.00
#
_symmetry.space_group_name_H-M   'P 1'
#
loop_
_entity.id
_entity.type
_entity.pdbx_description
1 polymer ?
#
loop_
_entity_poly.entity_id
_entity_poly.type
_entity_poly.pdbx_seq_one_letter_code
_entity_poly.pdbx_strand_id
1 'polypeptide(L)'
;MAVDAIKGEKTLAELAKLHDVHANQIVDWKNQLLERAASVFGAEASSARVVNLKELHAKIGQLALENDFLAGALTKAGMLSAKR
;
A
#
# COMPACT_ATOMS: atom_id res chain seq x y z
N MET A 1 0.89 18.75 17.02
CA MET A 1 -0.53 18.44 17.32
C MET A 1 -0.75 17.07 17.96
N ALA A 2 -0.76 15.94 17.23
CA ALA A 2 -1.10 14.63 17.82
C ALA A 2 -0.06 14.11 18.84
N VAL A 3 1.23 14.30 18.54
CA VAL A 3 2.33 13.99 19.49
C VAL A 3 2.26 14.87 20.73
N ASP A 4 1.93 16.16 20.58
CA ASP A 4 1.80 17.09 21.72
C ASP A 4 0.60 16.74 22.61
N ALA A 5 -0.49 16.26 22.01
CA ALA A 5 -1.66 15.73 22.72
C ALA A 5 -1.36 14.41 23.49
N ILE A 6 -0.34 13.67 23.07
CA ILE A 6 0.16 12.47 23.77
C ILE A 6 1.11 12.88 24.91
N LYS A 7 1.99 13.87 24.69
CA LYS A 7 2.91 14.39 25.71
C LYS A 7 2.19 15.07 26.88
N GLY A 8 1.00 15.64 26.65
CA GLY A 8 0.17 16.24 27.70
C GLY A 8 0.67 17.60 28.20
N GLU A 9 1.64 18.20 27.51
CA GLU A 9 2.23 19.51 27.85
C GLU A 9 1.26 20.68 27.64
N LYS A 10 0.21 20.48 26.83
CA LYS A 10 -0.85 21.45 26.54
C LYS A 10 -2.21 20.77 26.64
N THR A 11 -3.20 21.50 27.12
CA THR A 11 -4.59 21.04 27.16
C THR A 11 -5.16 20.90 25.74
N LEU A 12 -6.21 20.10 25.59
CA LEU A 12 -6.91 19.94 24.31
C LEU A 12 -7.44 21.28 23.77
N ALA A 13 -7.86 22.18 24.66
CA ALA A 13 -8.36 23.51 24.28
C ALA A 13 -7.25 24.43 23.74
N GLU A 14 -6.06 24.38 24.34
CA GLU A 14 -4.90 25.13 23.85
C GLU A 14 -4.39 24.59 22.52
N LEU A 15 -4.39 23.26 22.35
CA LEU A 15 -4.04 22.62 21.08
C LEU A 15 -5.06 22.93 19.98
N ALA A 16 -6.35 22.93 20.32
CA ALA A 16 -7.44 23.31 19.41
C ALA A 16 -7.26 24.74 18.90
N LYS A 17 -6.93 25.67 19.79
CA LYS A 17 -6.67 27.07 19.45
C LYS A 17 -5.37 27.26 18.66
N LEU A 18 -4.30 26.55 19.03
CA LEU A 18 -2.99 26.67 18.40
C LEU A 18 -2.99 26.18 16.96
N HIS A 19 -3.74 25.12 16.67
CA HIS A 19 -3.79 24.49 15.36
C HIS A 19 -5.06 24.83 14.57
N ASP A 20 -5.94 25.68 15.12
CA ASP A 20 -7.23 26.09 14.52
C ASP A 20 -8.12 24.90 14.13
N VAL A 21 -8.31 23.98 15.08
CA VAL A 21 -9.04 22.71 14.90
C VAL A 21 -9.95 22.44 16.09
N HIS A 22 -11.02 21.67 15.88
CA HIS A 22 -11.89 21.27 16.99
C HIS A 22 -11.23 20.23 17.90
N ALA A 23 -11.51 20.31 19.22
CA ALA A 23 -10.98 19.38 20.22
C ALA A 23 -11.28 17.91 19.91
N ASN A 24 -12.44 17.59 19.33
CA ASN A 24 -12.79 16.23 18.90
C ASN A 24 -11.83 15.69 17.82
N GLN A 25 -11.40 16.54 16.87
CA GLN A 25 -10.44 16.13 15.83
C GLN A 25 -9.08 15.79 16.44
N ILE A 26 -8.66 16.50 17.48
CA ILE A 26 -7.41 16.22 18.21
C ILE A 26 -7.49 14.87 18.92
N VAL A 27 -8.65 14.53 19.51
CA VAL A 27 -8.87 13.23 20.15
C VAL A 27 -8.83 12.11 19.11
N ASP A 28 -9.50 12.29 17.98
CA ASP A 28 -9.51 11.32 16.89
C ASP A 28 -8.09 11.07 16.34
N TRP A 29 -7.33 12.13 16.09
CA TRP A 29 -5.94 12.01 15.63
C TRP A 29 -5.01 11.39 16.67
N LYS A 30 -5.21 11.67 17.96
CA LYS A 30 -4.47 11.02 19.03
C LYS A 30 -4.73 9.52 19.04
N ASN A 31 -5.99 9.10 18.94
CA ASN A 31 -6.37 7.69 18.93
C ASN A 31 -5.82 6.98 17.68
N GLN A 32 -5.98 7.58 16.50
CA GLN A 32 -5.41 7.03 15.25
C GLN A 32 -3.90 6.90 15.32
N LEU A 33 -3.20 7.87 15.92
CA LEU A 33 -1.75 7.81 16.07
C LEU A 33 -1.34 6.67 17.01
N LEU A 34 -2.03 6.47 18.13
CA LEU A 34 -1.75 5.36 19.06
C LEU A 34 -2.01 3.99 18.44
N GLU A 35 -3.14 3.84 17.73
CA GLU A 35 -3.51 2.60 17.03
C GLU A 35 -2.52 2.27 15.91
N ARG A 36 -2.16 3.26 15.09
CA ARG A 36 -1.24 3.06 13.97
C ARG A 36 0.21 2.96 14.41
N ALA A 37 0.61 3.62 15.51
CA ALA A 37 1.97 3.51 16.04
C ALA A 37 2.29 2.06 16.42
N ALA A 38 1.32 1.32 16.98
CA ALA A 38 1.49 -0.11 17.23
C ALA A 38 1.64 -0.93 15.94
N SER A 39 0.95 -0.56 14.86
CA SER A 39 1.11 -1.24 13.55
C SER A 39 2.39 -0.86 12.80
N VAL A 40 2.91 0.35 13.00
CA VAL A 40 4.08 0.88 12.27
C VAL A 40 5.39 0.60 13.02
N PHE A 41 5.36 0.69 14.35
CA PHE A 41 6.53 0.51 15.22
C PHE A 41 6.44 -0.72 16.11
N GLY A 42 5.25 -1.31 16.31
CA GLY A 42 5.12 -2.62 16.91
C GLY A 42 5.51 -3.66 15.87
N ALA A 43 6.46 -4.51 16.24
CA ALA A 43 7.09 -5.51 15.39
C ALA A 43 6.17 -6.69 15.03
N GLU A 44 4.91 -6.45 14.68
CA GLU A 44 4.27 -7.32 13.71
C GLU A 44 4.74 -6.84 12.37
N ALA A 45 5.80 -7.48 11.88
CA ALA A 45 6.05 -7.57 10.47
C ALA A 45 4.70 -7.91 9.83
N SER A 46 4.00 -6.89 9.30
CA SER A 46 2.98 -7.03 8.27
C SER A 46 3.51 -8.18 7.45
N SER A 47 2.83 -9.32 7.49
CA SER A 47 3.29 -10.56 6.87
C SER A 47 3.55 -10.20 5.42
N ALA A 48 4.80 -9.82 5.14
CA ALA A 48 5.17 -9.26 3.87
C ALA A 48 4.94 -10.45 2.99
N ARG A 49 3.87 -10.37 2.19
CA ARG A 49 3.34 -11.49 1.43
C ARG A 49 4.57 -12.16 0.87
N VAL A 50 4.87 -13.38 1.34
CA VAL A 50 6.14 -14.02 0.98
C VAL A 50 5.98 -14.31 -0.51
N VAL A 51 6.43 -13.37 -1.32
CA VAL A 51 6.25 -13.42 -2.75
C VAL A 51 7.18 -14.51 -3.19
N ASN A 52 6.60 -15.63 -3.63
CA ASN A 52 7.38 -16.73 -4.16
C ASN A 52 7.93 -16.32 -5.53
N LEU A 53 9.12 -15.69 -5.53
CA LEU A 53 9.78 -15.22 -6.75
C LEU A 53 9.99 -16.34 -7.77
N LYS A 54 10.18 -17.58 -7.30
CA LYS A 54 10.32 -18.74 -8.18
C LYS A 54 9.03 -19.05 -8.95
N GLU A 55 7.88 -18.98 -8.29
CA GLU A 55 6.57 -19.15 -8.94
C GLU A 55 6.29 -18.02 -9.94
N LEU A 56 6.62 -16.77 -9.59
CA LEU A 56 6.48 -15.64 -10.51
C LEU A 56 7.37 -15.80 -11.75
N HIS A 57 8.65 -16.13 -11.58
CA HIS A 57 9.55 -16.34 -12.72
C HIS A 57 9.10 -17.51 -13.60
N ALA A 58 8.62 -18.61 -12.98
CA ALA A 58 8.04 -19.73 -13.73
C ALA A 58 6.81 -19.29 -14.54
N LYS A 59 5.92 -18.48 -13.95
CA LYS A 59 4.73 -18.00 -14.64
C LYS A 59 5.06 -17.02 -15.77
N ILE A 60 6.04 -16.14 -15.58
CA ILE A 60 6.55 -15.24 -16.62
C ILE A 60 7.11 -16.06 -17.79
N GLY A 61 7.94 -17.07 -17.50
CA GLY A 61 8.49 -17.95 -18.54
C GLY A 61 7.41 -18.71 -19.31
N GLN A 62 6.42 -19.27 -18.61
CA GLN A 62 5.28 -19.93 -19.23
C GLN A 62 4.52 -18.98 -20.17
N LEU A 63 4.17 -17.78 -19.68
CA LEU A 63 3.41 -16.80 -20.47
C LEU A 63 4.21 -16.30 -21.69
N ALA A 64 5.53 -16.15 -21.56
CA ALA A 64 6.38 -15.79 -22.69
C ALA A 64 6.32 -16.86 -23.80
N LEU A 65 6.47 -18.14 -23.43
CA LEU A 65 6.37 -19.24 -24.38
C LEU A 65 4.98 -19.35 -25.02
N GLU A 66 3.91 -19.19 -24.24
CA GLU A 66 2.52 -19.19 -24.74
C GLU A 66 2.28 -18.04 -25.73
N ASN A 67 2.74 -16.84 -25.42
CA ASN A 67 2.61 -15.68 -26.30
C ASN A 67 3.40 -15.85 -27.60
N ASP A 68 4.64 -16.34 -27.53
CA ASP A 68 5.48 -16.59 -28.72
C ASP A 68 4.85 -17.66 -29.62
N PHE A 69 4.31 -18.73 -29.01
CA PHE A 69 3.59 -19.76 -29.74
C PHE A 69 2.34 -19.20 -30.44
N LEU A 70 1.51 -18.45 -29.72
CA LEU A 70 0.30 -17.84 -30.28
C LEU A 70 0.62 -16.83 -31.38
N ALA A 71 1.63 -15.99 -31.20
CA ALA A 71 2.08 -15.05 -32.22
C ALA A 71 2.56 -15.78 -33.49
N GLY A 72 3.33 -16.86 -33.32
CA GLY A 72 3.76 -17.72 -34.42
C GLY A 72 2.59 -18.42 -35.13
N ALA A 73 1.62 -18.92 -34.37
CA ALA A 73 0.43 -19.56 -34.91
C ALA A 73 -0.46 -18.57 -35.69
N LEU A 74 -0.67 -17.36 -35.16
CA LEU A 74 -1.41 -16.29 -35.83
C LEU A 74 -0.72 -15.83 -37.11
N THR A 75 0.62 -15.77 -37.11
CA THR A 75 1.41 -15.51 -38.32
C THR A 75 1.17 -16.59 -39.37
N LYS A 76 1.27 -17.87 -38.99
CA LYS A 76 1.06 -19.01 -39.90
C LYS A 76 -0.38 -19.10 -40.42
N ALA A 77 -1.36 -18.71 -39.61
CA ALA A 77 -2.76 -18.67 -39.99
C ALA A 77 -3.12 -17.46 -40.88
N GLY A 78 -2.18 -16.55 -41.15
CA GLY A 78 -2.44 -15.31 -41.89
C GLY A 78 -3.35 -14.34 -41.13
N MET A 79 -3.51 -14.53 -39.81
CA MET A 79 -4.46 -13.80 -38.96
C MET A 79 -3.83 -12.61 -38.23
N LEU A 80 -2.53 -12.33 -38.43
CA LEU A 80 -1.93 -11.07 -37.98
C LEU A 80 -2.40 -9.91 -38.87
N SER A 81 -3.64 -9.49 -38.65
CA SER A 81 -4.16 -8.21 -39.10
C SER A 81 -4.58 -7.39 -37.88
N ALA A 82 -3.63 -6.67 -37.30
CA ALA A 82 -3.89 -5.45 -36.55
C ALA A 82 -2.69 -4.53 -36.67
N LYS A 83 -2.64 -3.82 -37.80
CA LYS A 83 -1.80 -2.65 -38.01
C LYS A 83 -2.45 -1.48 -37.25
N ARG A 84 -1.94 -1.14 -36.08
CA ARG A 84 -1.72 0.23 -35.57
C ARG A 84 -1.11 0.21 -34.18
#